data_AF-K7Z849-F1
#
_entry.id   AF-K7Z849-F1
#
_cell.length_a   1.000
_cell.length_b   1.000
_cell.length_c   1.000
_cell.angle_alpha   90.00
_cell.angle_beta   90.00
_cell.angle_gamma   90.00
#
_symmetry.space_group_name_H-M   'P 1'
#
loop_
_entity.id
_entity.type
_entity.pdbx_description
1 polymer ?
#
loop_
_entity_poly.entity_id
_entity_poly.type
_entity_poly.pdbx_seq_one_letter_code
_entity_poly.pdbx_strand_id
1 'polypeptide(L)'
;MTQTWGIIGMGWLGQKLSENLSQKGVENWGTRSQDFDWGRDDFPAKSCDVLFLNTPPLVQIAPEAFVAKIPTGDYRRIIFISSISVYGHQAGRITEQAKTLPSTDSARWLVAVEMLLSKKFKDHVTVIRPGGLIGGDRHPAKSLSQSQRSCAGNAPVNLIHRDDLVQIIVAVAEAEAAPSVINAVTPFHPTKKEYYSEWTAKLGIAPVQFTEMQEPAKIVSSDVLPKMYPDWLCPRLD
;
A
#
# COMPACT_ATOMS: atom_id res chain seq x y z
N MET A 1 -8.72 18.03 20.69
CA MET A 1 -9.76 17.71 19.70
C MET A 1 -9.46 16.30 19.20
N THR A 2 -10.47 15.45 19.10
CA THR A 2 -10.35 14.10 18.52
C THR A 2 -10.12 14.25 17.02
N GLN A 3 -9.02 13.68 16.51
CA GLN A 3 -8.66 13.72 15.09
C GLN A 3 -9.73 13.00 14.25
N THR A 4 -10.20 13.63 13.18
CA THR A 4 -11.21 13.09 12.28
C THR A 4 -10.58 12.54 11.00
N TRP A 5 -11.06 11.39 10.52
CA TRP A 5 -10.53 10.74 9.31
C TRP A 5 -11.54 10.70 8.17
N GLY A 6 -11.07 11.05 6.97
CA GLY A 6 -11.75 10.80 5.70
C GLY A 6 -11.07 9.66 4.95
N ILE A 7 -11.80 8.57 4.69
CA ILE A 7 -11.28 7.36 4.06
C ILE A 7 -11.86 7.22 2.66
N ILE A 8 -11.07 7.53 1.63
CA ILE A 8 -11.48 7.29 0.25
C ILE A 8 -11.04 5.89 -0.16
N GLY A 9 -12.01 4.99 -0.35
CA GLY A 9 -11.77 3.59 -0.69
C GLY A 9 -11.81 2.64 0.52
N MET A 10 -13.01 2.45 1.06
CA MET A 10 -13.35 1.45 2.09
C MET A 10 -13.43 0.01 1.53
N GLY A 11 -12.41 -0.39 0.77
CA GLY A 11 -12.20 -1.78 0.37
C GLY A 11 -11.55 -2.60 1.50
N TRP A 12 -10.82 -3.65 1.13
CA TRP A 12 -10.20 -4.59 2.07
C TRP A 12 -9.26 -3.97 3.11
N LEU A 13 -8.52 -2.91 2.74
CA LEU A 13 -7.63 -2.17 3.65
C LEU A 13 -8.37 -1.03 4.38
N GLY A 14 -9.04 -0.15 3.63
CA GLY A 14 -9.74 1.01 4.21
C GLY A 14 -10.84 0.63 5.21
N GLN A 15 -11.55 -0.48 4.99
CA GLN A 15 -12.52 -1.00 5.95
C GLN A 15 -11.85 -1.41 7.27
N LYS A 16 -10.74 -2.17 7.19
CA LYS A 16 -10.00 -2.60 8.38
C LYS A 16 -9.42 -1.42 9.16
N LEU A 17 -8.96 -0.39 8.44
CA LEU A 17 -8.52 0.86 9.05
C LEU A 17 -9.67 1.56 9.78
N SER A 18 -10.83 1.72 9.13
CA SER A 18 -12.04 2.33 9.73
C SER A 18 -12.46 1.60 11.02
N GLU A 19 -12.49 0.27 11.00
CA GLU A 19 -12.77 -0.54 12.19
C GLU A 19 -11.76 -0.31 13.31
N ASN A 20 -10.46 -0.26 12.99
CA ASN A 20 -9.42 0.02 13.97
C ASN A 20 -9.58 1.41 14.60
N LEU A 21 -9.91 2.41 13.80
CA LEU A 21 -10.15 3.79 14.25
C LEU A 21 -11.40 3.86 15.14
N SER A 22 -12.51 3.27 14.72
CA SER A 22 -13.76 3.26 15.50
C SER A 22 -13.61 2.52 16.83
N GLN A 23 -12.86 1.43 16.89
CA GLN A 23 -12.55 0.72 18.14
C GLN A 23 -11.76 1.60 19.13
N LYS A 24 -10.96 2.54 18.62
CA LYS A 24 -10.21 3.53 19.41
C LYS A 24 -11.03 4.80 19.71
N GLY A 25 -12.32 4.85 19.33
CA GLY A 25 -13.17 6.03 19.50
C GLY A 25 -12.82 7.18 18.56
N VAL A 26 -12.09 6.92 17.46
CA VAL A 26 -11.70 7.93 16.48
C VAL A 26 -12.79 8.07 15.43
N GLU A 27 -13.32 9.29 15.30
CA GLU A 27 -14.33 9.61 14.31
C GLU A 27 -13.78 9.48 12.90
N ASN A 28 -14.52 8.75 12.05
CA ASN A 28 -14.14 8.56 10.67
C ASN A 28 -15.37 8.41 9.77
N TRP A 29 -15.22 8.84 8.53
CA TRP A 29 -16.16 8.61 7.44
C TRP A 29 -15.40 8.04 6.24
N GLY A 30 -16.09 7.44 5.28
CA GLY A 30 -15.45 7.01 4.06
C GLY A 30 -16.39 6.62 2.96
N THR A 31 -15.79 6.33 1.81
CA THR A 31 -16.51 6.04 0.57
C THR A 31 -16.16 4.66 0.02
N ARG A 32 -17.12 4.02 -0.65
CA ARG A 32 -16.91 2.82 -1.45
C ARG A 32 -17.10 3.15 -2.93
N SER A 33 -16.68 2.26 -3.82
CA SER A 33 -16.86 2.43 -5.27
C SER A 33 -18.33 2.51 -5.72
N GLN A 34 -19.25 2.01 -4.89
CA GLN A 34 -20.70 2.11 -5.10
C GLN A 34 -21.28 3.47 -4.69
N ASP A 35 -20.58 4.21 -3.82
CA ASP A 35 -21.06 5.47 -3.24
C ASP A 35 -20.28 6.69 -3.76
N PHE A 36 -19.13 6.45 -4.41
CA PHE A 36 -18.25 7.49 -4.94
C PHE A 36 -17.44 6.97 -6.14
N ASP A 37 -17.68 7.58 -7.30
CA ASP A 37 -16.91 7.42 -8.53
C ASP A 37 -16.05 8.66 -8.77
N TRP A 38 -14.73 8.48 -8.75
CA TRP A 38 -13.77 9.57 -8.90
C TRP A 38 -13.90 10.31 -10.24
N GLY A 39 -14.41 9.69 -11.29
CA GLY A 39 -14.60 10.30 -12.59
C GLY A 39 -15.89 11.13 -12.70
N ARG A 40 -16.90 10.85 -11.87
CA ARG A 40 -18.25 11.39 -12.04
C ARG A 40 -18.71 12.28 -10.88
N ASP A 41 -18.36 11.90 -9.66
CA ASP A 41 -18.91 12.54 -8.47
C ASP A 41 -18.01 13.67 -7.97
N ASP A 42 -18.62 14.64 -7.29
CA ASP A 42 -17.88 15.66 -6.55
C ASP A 42 -17.16 15.04 -5.35
N PHE A 43 -16.04 15.63 -4.96
CA PHE A 43 -15.30 15.16 -3.78
C PHE A 43 -16.16 15.33 -2.51
N PRO A 44 -16.16 14.36 -1.58
CA PRO A 44 -17.00 14.45 -0.38
C PRO A 44 -16.79 15.74 0.41
N ALA A 45 -17.88 16.46 0.71
CA ALA A 45 -17.85 17.77 1.37
C ALA A 45 -17.61 17.70 2.91
N LYS A 46 -17.41 16.51 3.48
CA LYS A 46 -17.12 16.35 4.91
C LYS A 46 -15.65 16.68 5.18
N SER A 47 -15.40 17.54 6.17
CA SER A 47 -14.04 17.84 6.61
C SER A 47 -13.39 16.62 7.30
N CYS A 48 -12.06 16.62 7.30
CA CYS A 48 -11.26 15.68 8.08
C CYS A 48 -9.88 16.28 8.38
N ASP A 49 -9.28 15.87 9.49
CA ASP A 49 -7.89 16.19 9.82
C ASP A 49 -6.91 15.28 9.06
N VAL A 50 -7.30 14.02 8.84
CA VAL A 50 -6.53 13.03 8.09
C VAL A 50 -7.32 12.55 6.89
N LEU A 51 -6.76 12.73 5.70
CA LEU A 51 -7.31 12.18 4.47
C LEU A 51 -6.52 10.94 4.04
N PHE A 52 -7.15 9.78 4.07
CA PHE A 52 -6.59 8.52 3.61
C PHE A 52 -7.10 8.20 2.20
N LEU A 53 -6.20 8.25 1.23
CA LEU A 53 -6.44 7.99 -0.18
C LEU A 53 -6.00 6.57 -0.53
N ASN A 54 -6.96 5.65 -0.56
CA ASN A 54 -6.76 4.22 -0.83
C ASN A 54 -7.58 3.78 -2.04
N THR A 55 -7.33 4.42 -3.17
CA THR A 55 -7.92 4.04 -4.45
C THR A 55 -6.94 3.16 -5.22
N PRO A 56 -7.43 2.15 -5.97
CA PRO A 56 -6.59 1.51 -6.97
C PRO A 56 -6.10 2.56 -7.99
N PRO A 57 -5.02 2.29 -8.74
CA PRO A 57 -4.59 3.18 -9.82
C PRO A 57 -5.72 3.41 -10.82
N LEU A 58 -6.20 4.65 -10.94
CA LEU A 58 -7.32 5.02 -11.81
C LEU A 58 -6.77 5.48 -13.15
N VAL A 59 -6.19 4.56 -13.91
CA VAL A 59 -5.48 4.84 -15.19
C VAL A 59 -6.35 5.52 -16.25
N GLN A 60 -7.68 5.42 -16.12
CA GLN A 60 -8.65 6.11 -16.96
C GLN A 60 -8.81 7.61 -16.63
N ILE A 61 -8.29 8.07 -15.49
CA ILE A 61 -8.32 9.46 -15.04
C ILE A 61 -6.90 10.02 -15.11
N ALA A 62 -6.71 11.18 -15.73
CA ALA A 62 -5.40 11.83 -15.74
C ALA A 62 -4.94 12.12 -14.28
N PRO A 63 -3.66 11.87 -13.93
CA PRO A 63 -3.12 12.18 -12.60
C PRO A 63 -3.41 13.61 -12.12
N GLU A 64 -3.35 14.58 -13.03
CA GLU A 64 -3.66 15.99 -12.77
C GLU A 64 -5.12 16.18 -12.37
N ALA A 65 -6.04 15.54 -13.10
CA ALA A 65 -7.47 15.58 -12.78
C ALA A 65 -7.77 14.89 -11.44
N PHE A 66 -7.08 13.78 -11.14
CA PHE A 66 -7.18 13.10 -9.86
C PHE A 66 -6.81 14.04 -8.70
N VAL A 67 -5.62 14.66 -8.78
CA VAL A 67 -5.10 15.54 -7.73
C VAL A 67 -5.87 16.87 -7.66
N ALA A 68 -6.33 17.41 -8.79
CA ALA A 68 -7.13 18.63 -8.85
C ALA A 68 -8.45 18.48 -8.08
N LYS A 69 -9.10 17.31 -8.18
CA LYS A 69 -10.39 17.02 -7.50
C LYS A 69 -10.31 17.05 -5.97
N ILE A 70 -9.14 16.80 -5.39
CA ILE A 70 -8.96 16.84 -3.94
C ILE A 70 -8.99 18.32 -3.49
N PRO A 71 -9.94 18.76 -2.64
CA PRO A 71 -10.03 20.15 -2.25
C PRO A 71 -8.81 20.55 -1.42
N THR A 72 -8.38 21.79 -1.53
CA THR A 72 -7.46 22.39 -0.57
C THR A 72 -8.19 22.56 0.77
N GLY A 73 -7.51 22.26 1.87
CA GLY A 73 -8.06 22.39 3.22
C GLY A 73 -6.97 22.20 4.25
N ASP A 74 -7.33 22.38 5.52
CA ASP A 74 -6.41 22.30 6.66
C ASP A 74 -6.18 20.84 7.08
N TYR A 75 -5.76 20.00 6.14
CA TYR A 75 -5.39 18.62 6.46
C TYR A 75 -4.14 18.63 7.34
N ARG A 76 -4.22 17.99 8.50
CA ARG A 76 -3.02 17.65 9.27
C ARG A 76 -2.14 16.66 8.49
N ARG A 77 -2.76 15.66 7.86
CA ARG A 77 -2.06 14.64 7.07
C ARG A 77 -2.91 14.15 5.90
N ILE A 78 -2.28 13.95 4.76
CA ILE A 78 -2.82 13.19 3.63
C ILE A 78 -1.94 11.96 3.46
N ILE A 79 -2.55 10.78 3.51
CA ILE A 79 -1.84 9.50 3.33
C ILE A 79 -2.30 8.90 2.01
N PHE A 80 -1.38 8.71 1.08
CA PHE A 80 -1.66 8.10 -0.21
C PHE A 80 -1.06 6.68 -0.29
N ILE A 81 -1.91 5.69 -0.59
CA ILE A 81 -1.47 4.32 -0.83
C ILE A 81 -1.03 4.18 -2.29
N SER A 82 0.27 4.03 -2.48
CA SER A 82 0.91 3.70 -3.75
C SER A 82 1.27 2.20 -3.79
N SER A 83 2.43 1.84 -4.34
CA SER A 83 2.90 0.46 -4.48
C SER A 83 4.40 0.40 -4.77
N ILE A 84 5.09 -0.63 -4.29
CA ILE A 84 6.49 -0.89 -4.67
C ILE A 84 6.68 -1.22 -6.17
N SER A 85 5.59 -1.41 -6.93
CA SER A 85 5.67 -1.58 -8.39
C SER A 85 6.23 -0.36 -9.12
N VAL A 86 6.23 0.82 -8.47
CA VAL A 86 6.86 2.05 -9.01
C VAL A 86 8.36 1.90 -9.22
N TYR A 87 9.01 0.95 -8.56
CA TYR A 87 10.42 0.64 -8.76
C TYR A 87 10.69 -0.23 -10.00
N GLY A 88 9.66 -0.77 -10.66
CA GLY A 88 9.81 -1.60 -11.86
C GLY A 88 10.63 -2.86 -11.62
N HIS A 89 11.52 -3.18 -12.56
CA HIS A 89 12.33 -4.41 -12.59
C HIS A 89 13.75 -4.20 -12.05
N GLN A 90 13.97 -3.20 -11.20
CA GLN A 90 15.27 -3.02 -10.53
C GLN A 90 15.67 -4.26 -9.73
N ALA A 91 16.98 -4.49 -9.64
CA ALA A 91 17.59 -5.57 -8.86
C ALA A 91 18.28 -5.02 -7.62
N GLY A 92 18.54 -5.88 -6.64
CA GLY A 92 19.25 -5.54 -5.41
C GLY A 92 18.35 -4.95 -4.34
N ARG A 93 18.98 -4.27 -3.38
CA ARG A 93 18.31 -3.60 -2.26
C ARG A 93 17.77 -2.24 -2.72
N ILE A 94 16.46 -2.07 -2.65
CA ILE A 94 15.74 -0.87 -3.07
C ILE A 94 15.15 -0.19 -1.84
N THR A 95 15.49 1.07 -1.62
CA THR A 95 15.02 1.87 -0.48
C THR A 95 14.07 2.98 -0.96
N GLU A 96 13.55 3.78 -0.02
CA GLU A 96 12.69 4.93 -0.31
C GLU A 96 13.40 5.99 -1.18
N GLN A 97 14.74 6.06 -1.11
CA GLN A 97 15.56 7.00 -1.89
C GLN A 97 15.86 6.51 -3.32
N ALA A 98 15.55 5.25 -3.64
CA ALA A 98 15.77 4.71 -4.97
C ALA A 98 14.88 5.42 -6.01
N LYS A 99 15.41 5.62 -7.21
CA LYS A 99 14.66 6.19 -8.33
C LYS A 99 13.48 5.28 -8.68
N THR A 100 12.30 5.88 -8.89
CA THR A 100 11.15 5.17 -9.45
C THR A 100 11.38 4.89 -10.95
N LEU A 101 11.18 3.64 -11.38
CA LEU A 101 11.32 3.21 -12.78
C LEU A 101 10.05 2.43 -13.20
N PRO A 102 8.88 3.09 -13.27
CA PRO A 102 7.61 2.42 -13.49
C PRO A 102 7.53 1.79 -14.90
N SER A 103 7.27 0.47 -14.96
CA SER A 103 7.17 -0.27 -16.24
C SER A 103 5.73 -0.42 -16.75
N THR A 104 4.71 -0.25 -15.91
CA THR A 104 3.29 -0.39 -16.27
C THR A 104 2.56 0.94 -16.24
N ASP A 105 1.40 1.04 -16.91
CA ASP A 105 0.56 2.25 -16.89
C ASP A 105 0.10 2.58 -15.46
N SER A 106 -0.29 1.57 -14.69
CA SER A 106 -0.65 1.74 -13.28
C SER A 106 0.51 2.30 -12.45
N ALA A 107 1.74 1.81 -12.67
CA ALA A 107 2.91 2.31 -11.94
C ALA A 107 3.28 3.74 -12.37
N ARG A 108 3.16 4.07 -13.67
CA ARG A 108 3.39 5.43 -14.19
C ARG A 108 2.38 6.41 -13.60
N TRP A 109 1.11 6.01 -13.55
CA TRP A 109 0.04 6.79 -12.96
C TRP A 109 0.30 7.07 -11.47
N LEU A 110 0.68 6.04 -10.70
CA LEU A 110 1.03 6.19 -9.29
C LEU A 110 2.17 7.20 -9.09
N VAL A 111 3.28 7.07 -9.82
CA VAL A 111 4.42 8.01 -9.71
C VAL A 111 3.99 9.45 -10.01
N ALA A 112 3.16 9.65 -11.03
CA ALA A 112 2.64 10.98 -11.36
C ALA A 112 1.76 11.55 -10.23
N VAL A 113 0.87 10.74 -9.66
CA VAL A 113 0.03 11.17 -8.52
C VAL A 113 0.86 11.45 -7.27
N GLU A 114 1.84 10.62 -6.94
CA GLU A 114 2.77 10.85 -5.83
C GLU A 114 3.45 12.22 -5.95
N MET A 115 4.00 12.53 -7.13
CA MET A 115 4.65 13.81 -7.40
C MET A 115 3.69 15.00 -7.31
N LEU A 116 2.49 14.87 -7.90
CA LEU A 116 1.50 15.94 -7.94
C LEU A 116 0.90 16.24 -6.56
N LEU A 117 0.62 15.20 -5.76
CA LEU A 117 0.18 15.34 -4.37
C LEU A 117 1.26 16.05 -3.54
N SER A 118 2.52 15.59 -3.64
CA SER A 118 3.64 16.20 -2.94
C SER A 118 3.83 17.67 -3.34
N LYS A 119 3.65 18.00 -4.62
CA LYS A 119 3.71 19.40 -5.09
C LYS A 119 2.57 20.25 -4.53
N LYS A 120 1.34 19.72 -4.52
CA LYS A 120 0.13 20.45 -4.11
C LYS A 120 0.06 20.68 -2.61
N PHE A 121 0.36 19.65 -1.82
CA PHE A 121 0.13 19.63 -0.38
C PHE A 121 1.43 19.59 0.44
N LYS A 122 2.61 19.54 -0.20
CA LYS A 122 3.92 19.63 0.44
C LYS A 122 4.07 18.59 1.57
N ASP A 123 4.49 19.04 2.74
CA ASP A 123 4.85 18.20 3.89
C ASP A 123 3.64 17.59 4.60
N HIS A 124 2.42 17.92 4.16
CA HIS A 124 1.20 17.28 4.63
C HIS A 124 0.99 15.89 4.01
N VAL A 125 1.68 15.55 2.91
CA VAL A 125 1.51 14.26 2.24
C VAL A 125 2.56 13.25 2.67
N THR A 126 2.11 12.05 3.03
CA THR A 126 2.94 10.86 3.11
C THR A 126 2.45 9.83 2.10
N VAL A 127 3.36 9.40 1.22
CA VAL A 127 3.16 8.28 0.31
C VAL A 127 3.61 7.00 0.99
N ILE A 128 2.73 6.02 1.06
CA ILE A 128 3.06 4.67 1.51
C ILE A 128 3.07 3.74 0.31
N ARG A 129 4.21 3.07 0.05
CA ARG A 129 4.40 2.09 -1.02
C ARG A 129 4.40 0.69 -0.40
N PRO A 130 3.23 0.05 -0.22
CA PRO A 130 3.17 -1.30 0.31
C PRO A 130 3.71 -2.33 -0.68
N GLY A 131 4.24 -3.42 -0.13
CA GLY A 131 4.51 -4.66 -0.85
C GLY A 131 3.22 -5.37 -1.29
N GLY A 132 3.35 -6.62 -1.72
CA GLY A 132 2.19 -7.47 -1.95
C GLY A 132 1.39 -7.66 -0.66
N LEU A 133 0.11 -7.34 -0.72
CA LEU A 133 -0.77 -7.34 0.44
C LEU A 133 -1.25 -8.76 0.79
N ILE A 134 -1.10 -9.15 2.05
CA ILE A 134 -1.58 -10.42 2.60
C ILE A 134 -2.42 -10.19 3.87
N GLY A 135 -3.23 -11.18 4.26
CA GLY A 135 -3.95 -11.20 5.54
C GLY A 135 -5.47 -11.42 5.39
N GLY A 136 -6.10 -11.86 6.48
CA GLY A 136 -7.48 -12.36 6.42
C GLY A 136 -7.63 -13.42 5.32
N ASP A 137 -8.62 -13.25 4.44
CA ASP A 137 -8.85 -14.21 3.34
C ASP A 137 -7.91 -14.02 2.13
N ARG A 138 -7.13 -12.94 2.10
CA ARG A 138 -6.27 -12.58 0.98
C ARG A 138 -4.88 -13.17 1.16
N HIS A 139 -4.55 -14.17 0.34
CA HIS A 139 -3.19 -14.72 0.27
C HIS A 139 -2.78 -14.97 -1.19
N PRO A 140 -1.66 -14.40 -1.69
CA PRO A 140 -1.21 -14.55 -3.07
C PRO A 140 -0.99 -16.01 -3.49
N ALA A 141 -0.69 -16.91 -2.55
CA ALA A 141 -0.60 -18.35 -2.86
C ALA A 141 -1.89 -18.90 -3.50
N LYS A 142 -3.07 -18.41 -3.10
CA LYS A 142 -4.36 -18.87 -3.65
C LYS A 142 -4.46 -18.54 -5.15
N SER A 143 -4.17 -17.30 -5.54
CA SER A 143 -4.24 -16.88 -6.94
C SER A 143 -3.11 -17.48 -7.79
N LEU A 144 -1.90 -17.60 -7.24
CA LEU A 144 -0.79 -18.25 -7.93
C LEU A 144 -1.07 -19.73 -8.20
N SER A 145 -1.57 -20.45 -7.19
CA SER A 145 -2.00 -21.85 -7.29
C SER A 145 -3.06 -22.05 -8.38
N GLN A 146 -4.11 -21.22 -8.37
CA GLN A 146 -5.20 -21.30 -9.36
C GLN A 146 -4.76 -20.94 -10.78
N SER A 147 -3.84 -19.99 -10.93
CA SER A 147 -3.42 -19.50 -12.25
C SER A 147 -2.61 -20.52 -13.05
N GLN A 148 -2.03 -21.54 -12.39
CA GLN A 148 -1.06 -22.48 -12.94
C GLN A 148 0.12 -21.81 -13.68
N ARG A 149 0.33 -20.50 -13.45
CA ARG A 149 1.46 -19.78 -14.03
C ARG A 149 2.69 -20.05 -13.20
N SER A 150 3.74 -20.49 -13.87
CA SER A 150 5.03 -20.68 -13.21
C SER A 150 5.64 -19.33 -12.84
N CYS A 151 6.17 -19.21 -11.63
CA CYS A 151 6.86 -18.01 -11.16
C CYS A 151 8.34 -18.29 -10.88
N ALA A 152 9.19 -17.26 -10.99
CA ALA A 152 10.62 -17.40 -10.69
C ALA A 152 10.83 -17.69 -9.20
N GLY A 153 11.13 -18.95 -8.87
CA GLY A 153 11.13 -19.42 -7.48
C GLY A 153 12.18 -18.75 -6.59
N ASN A 154 13.33 -18.40 -7.16
CA ASN A 154 14.47 -17.83 -6.43
C ASN A 154 14.33 -16.33 -6.14
N ALA A 155 13.34 -15.65 -6.74
CA ALA A 155 13.11 -14.25 -6.44
C ALA A 155 12.56 -14.09 -5.01
N PRO A 156 13.01 -13.09 -4.24
CA PRO A 156 12.48 -12.82 -2.91
C PRO A 156 11.03 -12.33 -2.98
N VAL A 157 10.26 -12.66 -1.94
CA VAL A 157 8.95 -12.02 -1.74
C VAL A 157 9.14 -10.61 -1.16
N ASN A 158 8.22 -9.71 -1.50
CA ASN A 158 8.13 -8.39 -0.91
C ASN A 158 6.68 -8.19 -0.52
N LEU A 159 6.34 -8.55 0.72
CA LEU A 159 4.97 -8.62 1.20
C LEU A 159 4.79 -7.76 2.45
N ILE A 160 3.55 -7.42 2.75
CA ILE A 160 3.16 -6.85 4.03
C ILE A 160 1.79 -7.35 4.44
N HIS A 161 1.65 -7.68 5.73
CA HIS A 161 0.38 -8.09 6.30
C HIS A 161 -0.53 -6.87 6.52
N ARG A 162 -1.83 -7.05 6.35
CA ARG A 162 -2.83 -5.98 6.46
C ARG A 162 -2.75 -5.26 7.81
N ASP A 163 -2.60 -6.04 8.87
CA ASP A 163 -2.72 -5.51 10.22
C ASP A 163 -1.50 -4.65 10.58
N ASP A 164 -0.29 -5.04 10.16
CA ASP A 164 0.90 -4.17 10.20
C ASP A 164 0.70 -2.91 9.37
N LEU A 165 0.20 -3.03 8.14
CA LEU A 165 -0.04 -1.87 7.28
C LEU A 165 -1.04 -0.89 7.91
N VAL A 166 -2.07 -1.37 8.59
CA VAL A 166 -3.01 -0.52 9.34
C VAL A 166 -2.29 0.19 10.48
N GLN A 167 -1.44 -0.49 11.27
CA GLN A 167 -0.69 0.18 12.33
C GLN A 167 0.29 1.21 11.79
N ILE A 168 0.96 0.94 10.67
CA ILE A 168 1.84 1.89 9.99
C ILE A 168 1.06 3.13 9.55
N ILE A 169 -0.12 2.98 8.95
CA ILE A 169 -0.97 4.10 8.52
C ILE A 169 -1.35 4.98 9.72
N VAL A 170 -1.73 4.37 10.84
CA VAL A 170 -2.06 5.09 12.08
C VAL A 170 -0.83 5.83 12.62
N ALA A 171 0.33 5.16 12.71
CA ALA A 171 1.57 5.77 13.19
C ALA A 171 2.00 6.98 12.34
N VAL A 172 1.81 6.91 11.02
CA VAL A 172 2.09 8.03 10.10
C VAL A 172 1.16 9.22 10.34
N ALA A 173 -0.12 8.96 10.62
CA ALA A 173 -1.10 10.02 10.89
C ALA A 173 -0.87 10.71 12.24
N GLU A 174 -0.35 9.98 13.23
CA GLU A 174 -0.09 10.47 14.58
C GLU A 174 1.26 11.18 14.69
N ALA A 175 2.23 10.83 13.85
CA ALA A 175 3.55 11.44 13.83
C ALA A 175 3.49 12.97 13.61
N GLU A 176 4.25 13.71 14.43
CA GLU A 176 4.44 15.16 14.29
C GLU A 176 5.10 15.48 12.96
N ALA A 177 6.23 14.82 12.68
CA ALA A 177 6.89 14.84 11.39
C ALA A 177 6.90 13.43 10.80
N ALA A 178 6.09 13.21 9.76
CA ALA A 178 6.11 11.95 9.02
C ALA A 178 7.03 12.07 7.79
N PRO A 179 7.71 10.99 7.40
CA PRO A 179 8.40 10.90 6.14
C PRO A 179 7.47 11.17 4.95
N SER A 180 8.00 11.76 3.88
CA SER A 180 7.24 11.99 2.65
C SER A 180 6.96 10.69 1.89
N VAL A 181 7.86 9.71 1.98
CA VAL A 181 7.75 8.40 1.32
C VAL A 181 8.16 7.31 2.30
N ILE A 182 7.39 6.22 2.32
CA ILE A 182 7.63 5.04 3.15
C ILE A 182 7.45 3.80 2.28
N ASN A 183 8.43 2.89 2.28
CA ASN A 183 8.20 1.53 1.83
C ASN A 183 7.56 0.76 2.99
N ALA A 184 6.44 0.10 2.71
CA ALA A 184 5.76 -0.73 3.70
C ALA A 184 5.86 -2.19 3.29
N VAL A 185 7.03 -2.76 3.60
CA VAL A 185 7.38 -4.17 3.34
C VAL A 185 7.98 -4.76 4.61
N THR A 186 7.56 -5.98 4.95
CA THR A 186 8.14 -6.69 6.11
C THR A 186 9.66 -6.85 5.94
N PRO A 187 10.46 -6.92 7.02
CA PRO A 187 11.89 -7.24 6.92
C PRO A 187 12.17 -8.70 6.48
N PHE A 188 11.17 -9.57 6.50
CA PHE A 188 11.29 -10.98 6.13
C PHE A 188 11.07 -11.23 4.62
N HIS A 189 12.15 -11.57 3.91
CA HIS A 189 12.17 -11.76 2.45
C HIS A 189 12.58 -13.19 2.03
N PRO A 190 11.85 -14.25 2.42
CA PRO A 190 12.10 -15.59 1.90
C PRO A 190 11.95 -15.62 0.37
N THR A 191 12.50 -16.65 -0.26
CA THR A 191 12.26 -16.86 -1.69
C THR A 191 10.78 -17.16 -1.94
N LYS A 192 10.26 -16.80 -3.12
CA LYS A 192 8.90 -17.17 -3.55
C LYS A 192 8.67 -18.66 -3.42
N LYS A 193 9.68 -19.48 -3.74
CA LYS A 193 9.61 -20.95 -3.62
C LYS A 193 9.39 -21.38 -2.17
N GLU A 194 10.22 -20.94 -1.24
CA GLU A 194 10.07 -21.27 0.18
C GLU A 194 8.72 -20.83 0.70
N TYR A 195 8.39 -19.55 0.53
CA TYR A 195 7.20 -18.95 1.10
C TYR A 195 5.91 -19.55 0.55
N TYR A 196 5.76 -19.62 -0.78
CA TYR A 196 4.50 -20.10 -1.36
C TYR A 196 4.34 -21.61 -1.23
N SER A 197 5.42 -22.40 -1.20
CA SER A 197 5.32 -23.85 -0.96
C SER A 197 4.82 -24.14 0.47
N GLU A 198 5.34 -23.41 1.45
CA GLU A 198 4.87 -23.52 2.84
C GLU A 198 3.38 -23.14 2.94
N TRP A 199 2.97 -22.03 2.34
CA TRP A 199 1.59 -21.58 2.40
C TRP A 199 0.59 -22.43 1.61
N THR A 200 0.96 -22.98 0.45
CA THR A 200 0.05 -23.91 -0.24
C THR A 200 -0.17 -25.19 0.57
N ALA A 201 0.88 -25.68 1.25
CA ALA A 201 0.77 -26.81 2.17
C ALA A 201 -0.13 -26.48 3.38
N LYS A 202 0.11 -25.35 4.06
CA LYS A 202 -0.72 -24.89 5.20
C LYS A 202 -2.20 -24.71 4.84
N LEU A 203 -2.48 -24.22 3.64
CA LEU A 203 -3.84 -23.95 3.17
C LEU A 203 -4.52 -25.18 2.54
N GLY A 204 -3.80 -26.29 2.34
CA GLY A 204 -4.35 -27.49 1.68
C GLY A 204 -4.76 -27.25 0.23
N ILE A 205 -4.07 -26.37 -0.49
CA ILE A 205 -4.35 -26.04 -1.90
C ILE A 205 -3.26 -26.58 -2.84
N ALA A 206 -3.54 -26.60 -4.15
CA ALA A 206 -2.57 -27.07 -5.13
C ALA A 206 -1.24 -26.30 -5.06
N PRO A 207 -0.09 -26.95 -5.24
CA PRO A 207 1.21 -26.29 -5.17
C PRO A 207 1.39 -25.28 -6.30
N VAL A 208 2.12 -24.19 -6.02
CA VAL A 208 2.55 -23.24 -7.06
C VAL A 208 3.64 -23.88 -7.92
N GLN A 209 3.57 -23.67 -9.23
CA GLN A 209 4.63 -24.07 -10.14
C GLN A 209 5.73 -23.02 -10.16
N PHE A 210 6.99 -23.46 -10.20
CA PHE A 210 8.15 -22.58 -10.23
C PHE A 210 8.99 -22.85 -11.48
N THR A 211 9.54 -21.79 -12.07
CA THR A 211 10.56 -21.91 -13.13
C THR A 211 11.95 -21.70 -12.55
N GLU A 212 12.95 -22.20 -13.28
CA GLU A 212 14.36 -21.86 -13.07
C GLU A 212 14.74 -20.49 -13.66
N MET A 213 13.77 -19.75 -14.24
CA MET A 213 14.03 -18.43 -14.81
C MET A 213 14.53 -17.48 -13.72
N GLN A 214 15.55 -16.70 -14.07
CA GLN A 214 16.06 -15.66 -13.18
C GLN A 214 15.21 -14.40 -13.33
N GLU A 215 14.53 -14.03 -12.25
CA GLU A 215 14.04 -12.67 -12.06
C GLU A 215 15.10 -11.83 -11.32
N PRO A 216 15.11 -10.50 -11.50
CA PRO A 216 15.90 -9.60 -10.67
C PRO A 216 15.63 -9.90 -9.18
N ALA A 217 16.69 -10.18 -8.42
CA ALA A 217 16.60 -10.34 -6.97
C ALA A 217 16.37 -8.97 -6.32
N LYS A 218 15.11 -8.51 -6.34
CA LYS A 218 14.68 -7.23 -5.81
C LYS A 218 14.21 -7.37 -4.37
N ILE A 219 14.95 -6.79 -3.43
CA ILE A 219 14.56 -6.70 -2.02
C ILE A 219 14.22 -5.23 -1.75
N VAL A 220 12.95 -4.93 -1.50
CA VAL A 220 12.52 -3.59 -1.12
C VAL A 220 12.61 -3.47 0.39
N SER A 221 13.49 -2.58 0.85
CA SER A 221 13.72 -2.32 2.26
C SER A 221 12.85 -1.16 2.74
N SER A 222 12.40 -1.28 3.97
CA SER A 222 11.63 -0.25 4.70
C SER A 222 12.56 0.46 5.68
N ASP A 223 13.49 1.29 5.20
CA ASP A 223 14.57 1.83 6.07
C ASP A 223 14.06 2.92 7.03
N VAL A 224 12.90 3.48 6.71
CA VAL A 224 12.26 4.52 7.48
C VAL A 224 11.37 3.95 8.60
N LEU A 225 10.77 2.77 8.37
CA LEU A 225 9.78 2.19 9.29
C LEU A 225 10.31 1.80 10.67
N PRO A 226 11.50 1.18 10.84
CA PRO A 226 11.95 0.71 12.16
C PRO A 226 11.99 1.79 13.25
N LYS A 227 12.09 3.08 12.87
CA LYS A 227 12.05 4.20 13.82
C LYS A 227 10.63 4.58 14.28
N MET A 228 9.62 4.27 13.47
CA MET A 228 8.21 4.63 13.70
C MET A 228 7.34 3.43 14.10
N TYR A 229 7.71 2.25 13.63
CA TYR A 229 6.99 0.99 13.79
C TYR A 229 8.01 -0.15 14.01
N PRO A 230 8.63 -0.21 15.21
CA PRO A 230 9.62 -1.25 15.51
C PRO A 230 8.98 -2.62 15.77
N ASP A 231 7.76 -2.64 16.33
CA ASP A 231 7.07 -3.83 16.81
C ASP A 231 6.07 -4.34 15.78
N TRP A 232 6.57 -5.09 14.80
CA TRP A 232 5.76 -5.77 13.80
C TRP A 232 4.81 -6.78 14.44
N LEU A 233 3.55 -6.76 14.03
CA LEU A 233 2.55 -7.75 14.41
C LEU A 233 2.79 -9.08 13.69
N CYS A 234 3.09 -9.05 12.39
CA CYS A 234 3.38 -10.23 11.57
C CYS A 234 4.78 -10.15 10.94
N PRO A 235 5.87 -10.18 11.74
CA PRO A 235 7.24 -10.02 11.24
C PRO A 235 7.67 -11.14 10.29
N ARG A 236 6.98 -12.29 10.29
CA ARG A 236 7.28 -13.43 9.43
C ARG A 236 6.19 -13.72 8.39
N LEU A 237 5.27 -12.77 8.20
CA LEU A 237 4.16 -12.89 7.25
C LEU A 237 3.23 -14.07 7.57
N ASP A 238 3.09 -14.41 8.85
CA ASP A 238 2.22 -15.44 9.42
C ASP A 238 0.83 -14.92 9.84
#